data_AF-A0A2S0RH12-F1
#
_entry.id   AF-A0A2S0RH12-F1
#
_cell.length_a   1.000
_cell.length_b   1.000
_cell.length_c   1.000
_cell.angle_alpha   90.00
_cell.angle_beta   90.00
_cell.angle_gamma   90.00
#
_symmetry.space_group_name_H-M   'P 1'
#
loop_
_entity.id
_entity.type
_entity.pdbx_description
1 polymer ?
#
loop_
_entity_poly.entity_id
_entity_poly.type
_entity_poly.pdbx_seq_one_letter_code
_entity_poly.pdbx_strand_id
1 'polypeptide(L)'
;MMLEDKIIGFCKFISKVILVAFTLFISYLYFIALSEKIERPNFKNLSNTEFVIFGFIILTLIFWNLVVFGILNSNKKNKITLNGPIAKNKNYS
;
A
#
# COMPACT_ATOMS: atom_id res chain seq x y z
N MET A 1 14.47 25.18 -10.50
CA MET A 1 13.15 24.51 -10.40
C MET A 1 13.21 23.02 -10.71
N MET A 2 13.76 22.57 -11.85
CA MET A 2 13.80 21.13 -12.21
C MET A 2 14.53 20.17 -11.25
N LEU A 3 15.55 20.62 -10.52
CA LEU A 3 16.35 19.75 -9.65
C LEU A 3 15.64 19.44 -8.31
N GLU A 4 14.97 20.44 -7.73
CA GLU A 4 14.27 20.32 -6.46
C GLU A 4 13.08 19.35 -6.57
N ASP A 5 12.29 19.46 -7.63
CA ASP A 5 11.17 18.54 -7.89
C ASP A 5 11.63 17.09 -8.06
N LYS A 6 12.79 16.88 -8.70
CA LYS A 6 13.39 15.55 -8.87
C LYS A 6 13.86 14.96 -7.53
N ILE A 7 14.48 15.77 -6.68
CA ILE A 7 14.90 15.35 -5.34
C ILE A 7 13.68 15.00 -4.47
N ILE A 8 12.64 15.83 -4.50
CA ILE A 8 11.39 15.60 -3.75
C ILE A 8 10.72 14.29 -4.22
N GLY A 9 10.67 14.05 -5.53
CA GLY A 9 10.14 12.81 -6.09
C GLY A 9 10.93 11.57 -5.64
N PHE A 10 12.26 11.66 -5.65
CA PHE A 10 13.13 10.59 -5.18
C PHE A 10 12.98 10.31 -3.68
N CYS A 11 12.96 11.36 -2.84
CA CYS A 11 12.73 11.24 -1.41
C CYS A 11 11.38 10.59 -1.09
N LYS A 12 10.31 10.96 -1.82
CA LYS A 12 9.00 10.31 -1.69
C LYS A 12 9.07 8.82 -2.03
N PHE A 13 9.79 8.44 -3.08
CA PHE A 13 9.96 7.05 -3.46
C PHE A 13 10.72 6.24 -2.40
N ILE A 14 11.87 6.76 -1.95
CA ILE A 14 12.68 6.12 -0.90
C ILE A 14 11.89 5.96 0.40
N SER A 15 11.13 6.99 0.82
CA SER A 15 10.28 6.91 2.01
C SER A 15 9.26 5.77 1.91
N LYS A 16 8.63 5.59 0.74
CA LYS A 16 7.70 4.46 0.51
C LYS A 16 8.40 3.11 0.60
N VAL A 17 9.56 2.96 0.00
CA VAL A 17 10.34 1.71 0.02
C VAL A 17 10.74 1.35 1.46
N ILE A 18 11.22 2.33 2.23
CA ILE A 18 11.57 2.14 3.65
C ILE A 18 10.35 1.70 4.45
N LEU A 19 9.18 2.30 4.22
CA LEU A 19 7.95 1.97 4.95
C LEU A 19 7.49 0.52 4.68
N VAL A 20 7.65 0.03 3.45
CA VAL A 20 7.40 -1.38 3.10
C VAL A 20 8.41 -2.30 3.76
N ALA A 21 9.71 -2.00 3.64
CA ALA A 21 10.76 -2.82 4.23
C ALA A 21 10.58 -2.96 5.75
N PHE A 22 10.26 -1.86 6.42
CA PHE A 22 9.98 -1.84 7.86
C PHE A 22 8.75 -2.67 8.23
N THR A 23 7.69 -2.59 7.44
CA THR A 23 6.47 -3.37 7.67
C THR A 23 6.70 -4.86 7.45
N LEU A 24 7.47 -5.24 6.43
CA LEU A 24 7.87 -6.63 6.19
C LEU A 24 8.73 -7.17 7.35
N PHE A 25 9.68 -6.35 7.84
CA PHE A 25 10.52 -6.72 8.97
C PHE A 25 9.70 -6.99 10.24
N ILE A 26 8.79 -6.10 10.61
CA ILE A 26 7.91 -6.30 11.77
C ILE A 26 6.99 -7.51 11.57
N SER A 27 6.42 -7.67 10.37
CA SER A 27 5.54 -8.81 10.06
C SER A 27 6.29 -10.13 10.20
N TYR A 28 7.56 -10.19 9.80
CA TYR A 28 8.40 -11.36 9.96
C TYR A 28 8.67 -11.69 11.44
N LEU A 29 9.02 -10.69 12.26
CA LEU A 29 9.20 -10.88 13.70
C LEU A 29 7.91 -11.39 14.37
N TYR A 30 6.76 -10.83 13.98
CA TYR A 30 5.47 -11.30 14.48
C TYR A 30 5.16 -12.73 14.05
N PHE A 31 5.52 -13.13 12.83
CA PHE A 31 5.33 -14.49 12.37
C PHE A 31 6.18 -15.50 13.14
N ILE A 32 7.43 -15.15 13.48
CA ILE A 32 8.26 -15.96 14.38
C ILE A 32 7.59 -16.09 15.75
N ALA A 33 7.18 -14.96 16.35
CA ALA A 33 6.50 -14.96 17.64
C ALA A 33 5.18 -15.75 17.61
N LEU A 34 4.45 -15.71 16.48
CA LEU A 34 3.24 -16.50 16.26
C LEU A 34 3.55 -18.00 16.25
N SER A 35 4.57 -18.39 15.49
CA SER A 35 4.99 -19.79 15.35
C SER A 35 5.46 -20.35 16.68
N GLU A 36 6.25 -19.58 17.42
CA GLU A 36 6.71 -19.94 18.76
C GLU A 36 5.56 -20.06 19.76
N LYS A 37 4.53 -19.21 19.64
CA LYS A 37 3.33 -19.29 20.50
C LYS A 37 2.45 -20.49 20.16
N ILE A 38 2.41 -20.91 18.90
CA ILE A 38 1.70 -22.12 18.47
C ILE A 38 2.44 -23.36 18.99
N GLU A 39 3.76 -23.40 18.87
CA GLU A 39 4.58 -24.54 19.32
C GLU A 39 4.67 -24.61 20.85
N ARG A 40 4.72 -23.46 21.52
CA ARG A 40 4.83 -23.33 22.98
C ARG A 40 3.78 -22.35 23.51
N PRO A 41 2.54 -22.79 23.77
CA PRO A 41 1.44 -21.91 24.17
C PRO A 41 1.64 -21.22 25.53
N ASN A 42 2.56 -21.70 26.36
CA ASN A 42 2.91 -21.11 27.65
C ASN A 42 4.18 -20.24 27.60
N PHE A 43 4.72 -19.92 26.42
CA PHE A 43 5.91 -19.08 26.32
C PHE A 43 5.61 -17.65 26.78
N LYS A 44 6.34 -17.22 27.82
CA LYS A 44 6.08 -16.03 28.65
C LYS A 44 6.43 -14.70 27.97
N ASN A 45 6.35 -14.62 26.64
CA ASN A 45 6.83 -13.46 25.90
C ASN A 45 5.78 -12.34 25.80
N LEU A 46 4.52 -12.67 25.52
CA LEU A 46 3.38 -11.73 25.48
C LEU A 46 2.06 -12.43 25.84
N SER A 47 1.20 -11.76 26.63
CA SER A 47 -0.16 -12.25 26.89
C SER A 47 -0.96 -12.43 25.58
N ASN A 48 -2.01 -13.26 25.57
CA ASN A 48 -2.83 -13.44 24.38
C ASN A 48 -3.44 -12.14 23.87
N THR A 49 -3.88 -11.28 24.79
CA THR A 49 -4.45 -9.97 24.46
C THR A 49 -3.44 -9.06 23.78
N GLU A 50 -2.24 -8.90 24.34
CA GLU A 50 -1.20 -8.05 23.77
C GLU A 50 -0.74 -8.54 22.40
N PHE A 51 -0.62 -9.86 22.25
CA PHE A 51 -0.25 -10.47 20.98
C PHE A 51 -1.28 -10.19 19.87
N VAL A 52 -2.57 -10.30 20.17
CA VAL A 52 -3.66 -9.99 19.24
C VAL A 52 -3.67 -8.50 18.88
N ILE A 53 -3.48 -7.62 19.87
CA ILE A 53 -3.37 -6.17 19.65
C ILE A 53 -2.20 -5.86 18.70
N PHE A 54 -1.05 -6.49 18.91
CA PHE A 54 0.12 -6.32 18.06
C PHE A 54 -0.15 -6.79 16.62
N GLY A 55 -0.86 -7.91 16.45
CA GLY A 55 -1.33 -8.37 15.14
C GLY A 55 -2.23 -7.34 14.43
N PHE A 56 -3.15 -6.69 15.15
CA PHE A 56 -4.00 -5.63 14.60
C PHE A 56 -3.20 -4.39 14.17
N ILE A 57 -2.17 -4.01 14.93
CA ILE A 57 -1.28 -2.89 14.58
C ILE A 57 -0.56 -3.20 13.27
N ILE A 58 -0.02 -4.41 13.11
CA ILE A 58 0.64 -4.84 11.87
C ILE A 58 -0.33 -4.86 10.70
N LEU A 59 -1.55 -5.38 10.91
CA LEU A 59 -2.58 -5.40 9.88
C LEU A 59 -2.90 -3.98 9.39
N THR A 60 -3.00 -3.02 10.31
CA THR A 60 -3.24 -1.60 10.01
C THR A 60 -2.06 -1.00 9.22
N LEU A 61 -0.82 -1.30 9.61
CA LEU A 61 0.40 -0.89 8.89
C LEU A 61 0.44 -1.43 7.46
N ILE A 62 0.06 -2.70 7.27
CA ILE A 62 -0.04 -3.32 5.94
C ILE A 62 -1.09 -2.59 5.10
N PHE A 63 -2.30 -2.39 5.64
CA PHE A 63 -3.35 -1.66 4.94
C PHE A 63 -2.92 -0.25 4.54
N TRP A 64 -2.28 0.48 5.45
CA TRP A 64 -1.74 1.81 5.18
C TRP A 64 -0.71 1.78 4.03
N ASN A 65 0.18 0.79 4.03
CA ASN A 65 1.13 0.57 2.94
C ASN A 65 0.43 0.37 1.60
N LEU A 66 -0.59 -0.50 1.52
CA LEU A 66 -1.34 -0.73 0.28
C LEU A 66 -2.02 0.55 -0.25
N VAL A 67 -2.54 1.39 0.65
CA VAL A 67 -3.15 2.69 0.29
C VAL A 67 -2.08 3.65 -0.23
N VAL A 68 -0.94 3.78 0.45
CA VAL A 68 0.17 4.67 0.07
C VAL A 68 0.80 4.29 -1.28
N PHE A 69 0.84 2.99 -1.61
CA PHE A 69 1.28 2.50 -2.91
C PHE A 69 0.24 2.70 -4.01
N GLY A 70 -0.98 3.11 -3.66
CA GLY A 70 -2.05 3.33 -4.62
C GLY A 70 -2.60 2.03 -5.22
N ILE A 71 -2.29 0.87 -4.64
CA ILE A 71 -2.83 -0.43 -5.06
C ILE A 71 -4.36 -0.45 -4.87
N LEU A 72 -4.84 0.15 -3.79
CA LEU A 72 -6.27 0.30 -3.50
C LEU A 72 -6.92 1.46 -4.28
N ASN A 73 -6.12 2.30 -4.96
CA ASN A 73 -6.61 3.38 -5.81
C ASN A 73 -7.03 2.80 -7.17
N SER A 74 -8.15 2.07 -7.19
CA SER A 74 -8.86 1.70 -8.42
C SER A 74 -9.51 2.92 -9.04
N ASN A 75 -8.71 3.89 -9.50
CA ASN A 75 -9.21 5.03 -10.26
C ASN A 75 -9.31 4.66 -11.75
N LYS A 76 -10.44 4.02 -12.03
CA LYS A 76 -11.20 3.96 -13.28
C LYS A 76 -10.85 5.09 -14.26
N LYS A 77 -9.93 4.82 -15.21
CA LYS A 77 -9.81 5.58 -16.47
C LYS A 77 -10.01 4.65 -17.66
N ASN A 78 -11.22 4.09 -17.77
CA ASN A 78 -11.82 3.88 -19.09
C ASN A 78 -12.77 5.05 -19.33
N LYS A 79 -12.20 6.24 -19.59
CA LYS A 79 -12.95 7.28 -20.27
C LYS A 79 -12.96 6.86 -21.74
N ILE A 80 -13.92 5.98 -22.09
CA ILE A 80 -14.22 5.68 -23.48
C ILE A 80 -14.53 7.03 -24.12
N THR A 81 -13.64 7.49 -24.98
CA THR A 81 -13.79 8.71 -25.77
C THR A 81 -14.88 8.47 -26.81
N LEU A 82 -16.14 8.47 -26.41
CA LEU A 82 -17.28 8.64 -27.31
C LEU A 82 -17.42 10.14 -27.63
N ASN A 83 -16.45 10.65 -28.39
CA ASN A 83 -16.53 11.91 -29.13
C ASN A 83 -15.56 11.78 -30.31
N GLY A 84 -15.86 10.83 -31.21
CA GLY A 84 -15.35 10.93 -32.58
C GLY A 84 -15.90 12.21 -33.22
N PRO A 85 -15.16 12.86 -34.15
CA PRO A 85 -15.70 14.00 -34.87
C PRO A 85 -16.93 13.54 -35.64
N ILE A 86 -18.10 14.08 -35.27
CA ILE A 86 -19.34 13.93 -36.02
C ILE A 86 -19.10 14.56 -37.38
N ALA A 87 -18.98 13.72 -38.40
CA ALA A 87 -19.03 14.11 -39.80
C ALA A 87 -20.39 14.78 -40.07
N LYS A 88 -20.45 16.11 -39.95
CA LYS A 88 -21.53 16.90 -40.57
C LYS A 88 -21.16 17.15 -42.02
N ASN A 89 -21.59 16.22 -42.86
CA ASN A 89 -21.83 16.44 -44.28
C ASN A 89 -22.74 17.67 -44.43
N LYS A 90 -22.17 18.77 -44.91
CA LYS A 90 -22.95 19.90 -45.45
C LYS A 90 -23.07 19.68 -46.95
N ASN A 91 -24.23 19.19 -47.35
CA ASN A 91 -24.73 19.31 -48.71
C ASN A 91 -24.70 20.78 -49.12
N TYR A 92 -23.99 21.09 -50.20
CA TYR A 92 -24.21 22.28 -50.99
C TYR A 92 -25.12 21.88 -52.16
N SER A 93 -26.34 22.43 -52.17
CA SER A 93 -27.16 22.58 -53.38
C SER A 93 -26.74 23.85 -54.10
#